data_AF-A0A958AVE6-F1
#
_entry.id   AF-A0A958AVE6-F1
#
_cell.length_a   1.000
_cell.length_b   1.000
_cell.length_c   1.000
_cell.angle_alpha   90.00
_cell.angle_beta   90.00
_cell.angle_gamma   90.00
#
_symmetry.space_group_name_H-M   'P 1'
#
loop_
_entity.id
_entity.type
_entity.pdbx_description
1 polymer ?
#
loop_
_entity_poly.entity_id
_entity_poly.type
_entity_poly.pdbx_seq_one_letter_code
_entity_poly.pdbx_strand_id
1 'polypeptide(L)'
;MNQNLTTQIAQLLAQAGSAHHQFEQTVLKGAYDEAWPDWYADYLLAHNLNDLLPEPVSLTELSQFLLQSNETRIQQLPEPDWADYTAHDLVTRFADTS
;
A
#
# COMPACT_ATOMS: atom_id res chain seq x y z
N MET A 1 11.57 -14.18 -2.27
CA MET A 1 10.25 -13.72 -1.80
C MET A 1 9.73 -14.54 -0.62
N ASN A 2 9.66 -13.92 0.54
CA ASN A 2 9.07 -14.51 1.74
C ASN A 2 7.54 -14.41 1.65
N GLN A 3 6.87 -15.49 1.22
CA GLN A 3 5.41 -15.49 1.02
C GLN A 3 4.63 -15.02 2.27
N ASN A 4 5.16 -15.30 3.46
CA ASN A 4 4.55 -14.86 4.72
C ASN A 4 4.59 -13.34 4.89
N LEU A 5 5.67 -12.68 4.46
CA LEU A 5 5.80 -11.22 4.48
C LEU A 5 4.82 -10.58 3.49
N THR A 6 4.74 -11.09 2.27
CA THR A 6 3.79 -10.62 1.25
C THR A 6 2.34 -10.72 1.75
N THR A 7 1.96 -11.84 2.38
CA THR A 7 0.60 -12.00 2.95
C THR A 7 0.33 -11.00 4.07
N GLN A 8 1.28 -10.74 4.97
CA GLN A 8 1.11 -9.75 6.05
C GLN A 8 0.90 -8.34 5.49
N ILE A 9 1.70 -7.95 4.50
CA ILE A 9 1.58 -6.63 3.86
C ILE A 9 0.26 -6.52 3.08
N ALA A 10 -0.15 -7.56 2.36
CA ALA A 10 -1.45 -7.57 1.66
C ALA A 10 -2.62 -7.41 2.63
N GLN A 11 -2.58 -8.09 3.79
CA GLN A 11 -3.58 -7.92 4.84
C GLN A 11 -3.60 -6.49 5.40
N LEU A 12 -2.43 -5.88 5.58
CA LEU A 12 -2.33 -4.50 6.06
C LEU A 12 -2.88 -3.50 5.02
N LEU A 13 -2.59 -3.71 3.73
CA LEU A 13 -3.14 -2.93 2.62
C LEU A 13 -4.66 -3.05 2.52
N ALA A 14 -5.21 -4.26 2.70
CA ALA A 14 -6.66 -4.47 2.71
C ALA A 14 -7.35 -3.77 3.91
N GLN A 15 -6.70 -3.77 5.08
CA GLN A 15 -7.18 -3.00 6.24
C GLN A 15 -7.16 -1.50 5.96
N ALA A 16 -6.08 -0.99 5.37
CA ALA A 16 -5.98 0.40 4.94
C ALA A 16 -7.10 0.76 3.96
N GLY A 17 -7.41 -0.11 2.98
CA GLY A 17 -8.51 0.11 2.04
C GLY A 17 -9.88 0.20 2.71
N SER A 18 -10.15 -0.65 3.70
CA SER A 18 -11.39 -0.56 4.48
C SER A 18 -11.48 0.75 5.28
N ALA A 19 -10.38 1.16 5.91
CA ALA A 19 -10.32 2.39 6.69
C ALA A 19 -10.39 3.65 5.79
N HIS A 20 -9.76 3.63 4.62
CA HIS A 20 -9.80 4.73 3.65
C HIS A 20 -11.21 4.94 3.13
N HIS A 21 -11.90 3.84 2.79
CA HIS A 21 -13.30 3.92 2.39
C HIS A 21 -14.16 4.59 3.48
N GLN A 22 -13.97 4.25 4.75
CA GLN A 22 -14.67 4.92 5.85
C GLN A 22 -14.29 6.40 5.96
N PHE A 23 -13.01 6.75 5.77
CA PHE A 23 -12.53 8.12 5.76
C PHE A 23 -13.17 8.96 4.65
N GLU A 24 -13.22 8.46 3.42
CA GLU A 24 -13.87 9.14 2.30
C GLU A 24 -15.35 9.41 2.61
N GLN A 25 -16.08 8.41 3.13
CA GLN A 25 -17.50 8.56 3.44
C GLN A 25 -17.76 9.54 4.60
N THR A 26 -16.94 9.47 5.65
CA THR A 26 -17.24 10.18 6.91
C THR A 26 -16.58 11.55 7.01
N VAL A 27 -15.33 11.67 6.55
CA VAL A 27 -14.52 12.90 6.63
C VAL A 27 -14.64 13.69 5.33
N LEU A 28 -14.44 13.05 4.18
CA LEU A 28 -14.55 13.72 2.87
C LEU A 28 -16.00 13.83 2.35
N LYS A 29 -16.98 13.32 3.11
CA LYS A 29 -18.41 13.38 2.77
C LYS A 29 -18.73 12.76 1.40
N GLY A 30 -18.04 11.68 1.06
CA GLY A 30 -18.18 10.96 -0.20
C GLY A 30 -17.40 11.57 -1.36
N ALA A 31 -16.59 12.61 -1.13
CA ALA A 31 -15.65 13.09 -2.13
C ALA A 31 -14.46 12.13 -2.25
N TYR A 32 -13.94 12.01 -3.48
CA TYR A 32 -12.73 11.25 -3.78
C TYR A 32 -11.51 11.91 -3.15
N ASP A 33 -10.61 11.10 -2.58
CA ASP A 33 -9.35 11.57 -2.03
C ASP A 33 -8.26 11.72 -3.11
N GLU A 34 -7.98 12.95 -3.52
CA GLU A 34 -6.87 13.25 -4.45
C GLU A 34 -5.49 12.98 -3.83
N ALA A 35 -5.39 12.95 -2.50
CA ALA A 35 -4.15 12.72 -1.75
C ALA A 35 -4.10 11.28 -1.17
N TRP A 36 -4.85 10.34 -1.75
CA TRP A 36 -4.90 8.96 -1.27
C TRP A 36 -3.52 8.30 -1.06
N PRO A 37 -2.46 8.53 -1.89
CA PRO A 37 -1.18 7.86 -1.66
C PRO A 37 -0.53 8.26 -0.33
N ASP A 38 -0.64 9.54 0.04
CA ASP A 38 -0.12 10.05 1.32
C ASP A 38 -0.95 9.51 2.48
N TRP A 39 -2.28 9.44 2.33
CA TRP A 39 -3.16 8.86 3.35
C TRP A 39 -2.83 7.40 3.62
N TYR A 40 -2.67 6.58 2.57
CA TYR A 40 -2.31 5.17 2.74
C TYR A 40 -0.91 5.03 3.32
N ALA A 41 0.06 5.81 2.86
CA ALA A 41 1.41 5.75 3.39
C ALA A 41 1.45 6.06 4.89
N ASP A 42 0.75 7.09 5.34
CA ASP A 42 0.64 7.44 6.76
C ASP A 42 -0.02 6.32 7.57
N TYR A 43 -1.14 5.77 7.07
CA TYR A 43 -1.83 4.64 7.69
C TYR A 43 -0.91 3.42 7.84
N LEU A 44 -0.23 3.01 6.77
CA LEU A 44 0.64 1.82 6.79
C LEU A 44 1.80 1.99 7.78
N LEU A 45 2.40 3.18 7.84
CA LEU A 45 3.49 3.49 8.77
C LEU A 45 3.00 3.51 10.23
N ALA A 46 1.83 4.12 10.48
CA ALA A 46 1.20 4.12 11.79
C ALA A 46 0.78 2.71 12.27
N HIS A 47 0.60 1.78 11.33
CA HIS A 47 0.25 0.39 11.59
C HIS A 47 1.42 -0.59 11.41
N ASN A 48 2.63 -0.12 11.71
CA ASN A 48 3.85 -0.92 11.87
C ASN A 48 4.37 -1.61 10.59
N LEU A 49 4.15 -1.03 9.40
CA LEU A 49 4.78 -1.54 8.18
C LEU A 49 6.30 -1.65 8.33
N ASN A 50 6.95 -0.66 8.97
CA ASN A 50 8.40 -0.65 9.15
C ASN A 50 8.93 -1.78 10.05
N ASP A 51 8.09 -2.41 10.87
CA ASP A 51 8.48 -3.59 11.66
C ASP A 51 8.53 -4.86 10.80
N LEU A 52 7.92 -4.84 9.60
CA LEU A 52 7.89 -5.95 8.66
C LEU A 52 9.03 -5.89 7.63
N LEU A 53 9.65 -4.72 7.45
CA LEU A 53 10.68 -4.48 6.43
C LEU A 53 12.10 -4.61 7.03
N PRO A 54 13.10 -5.01 6.22
CA PRO A 54 14.49 -5.05 6.70
C PRO A 54 15.07 -3.66 6.97
N GLU A 55 14.61 -2.65 6.24
CA GLU A 55 14.95 -1.24 6.44
C GLU A 55 13.66 -0.41 6.47
N PRO A 56 13.58 0.62 7.32
CA PRO A 56 12.40 1.48 7.38
C PRO A 56 12.26 2.32 6.11
N VAL A 57 11.04 2.45 5.62
CA VAL A 57 10.68 3.35 4.53
C VAL A 57 10.09 4.65 5.07
N SER A 58 10.38 5.77 4.41
CA SER A 58 9.77 7.06 4.75
C SER A 58 8.36 7.22 4.15
N LEU A 59 7.59 8.18 4.70
CA LEU A 59 6.27 8.54 4.17
C LEU A 59 6.33 8.90 2.68
N THR A 60 7.30 9.73 2.28
CA THR A 60 7.45 10.18 0.90
C THR A 60 7.80 9.04 -0.05
N GLU A 61 8.73 8.16 0.34
CA GLU A 61 9.10 6.99 -0.47
C GLU A 61 7.93 6.02 -0.64
N LEU A 62 7.18 5.77 0.45
CA LEU A 62 6.04 4.88 0.42
C LEU A 62 4.88 5.44 -0.40
N SER A 63 4.56 6.73 -0.25
CA SER A 63 3.52 7.41 -1.04
C SER A 63 3.82 7.35 -2.54
N GLN A 64 5.06 7.68 -2.93
CA GLN A 64 5.50 7.59 -4.33
C GLN A 64 5.42 6.16 -4.85
N PHE A 65 5.84 5.19 -4.04
CA PHE A 65 5.74 3.77 -4.40
C PHE A 65 4.28 3.34 -4.62
N LEU A 66 3.35 3.69 -3.72
CA LEU A 66 1.94 3.30 -3.82
C LEU A 66 1.31 3.82 -5.11
N LEU A 67 1.59 5.08 -5.45
CA LEU A 67 1.14 5.69 -6.71
C LEU A 67 1.66 4.90 -7.91
N GLN A 68 2.98 4.68 -7.99
CA GLN A 68 3.63 3.98 -9.11
C GLN A 68 3.16 2.52 -9.24
N SER A 69 3.00 1.83 -8.10
CA SER A 69 2.53 0.45 -8.05
C SER A 69 1.11 0.34 -8.60
N ASN A 70 0.21 1.25 -8.17
CA ASN A 70 -1.15 1.29 -8.69
C ASN A 70 -1.20 1.63 -10.19
N GLU A 71 -0.43 2.62 -10.65
CA GLU A 71 -0.33 2.97 -12.07
C GLU A 71 0.13 1.79 -12.91
N THR A 72 1.10 1.00 -12.43
CA THR A 72 1.58 -0.19 -13.13
C THR A 72 0.54 -1.31 -13.14
N ARG A 73 -0.20 -1.47 -12.04
CA ARG A 73 -1.25 -2.48 -11.89
C ARG A 73 -2.41 -2.27 -12.87
N ILE A 74 -2.91 -1.04 -12.99
CA ILE A 74 -4.05 -0.74 -13.87
C ILE A 74 -3.74 -0.92 -15.36
N GLN A 75 -2.46 -1.01 -15.74
CA GLN A 75 -2.03 -1.31 -17.12
C GLN A 75 -2.02 -2.82 -17.43
N GLN A 76 -2.22 -3.69 -16.43
CA GLN A 76 -2.21 -5.15 -16.60
C GLN A 76 -3.60 -5.71 -16.90
N LEU A 77 -3.65 -6.76 -17.72
CA LEU A 77 -4.88 -7.46 -18.09
C LEU A 77 -4.76 -8.98 -17.86
N PRO A 78 -5.67 -9.59 -17.05
CA PRO A 78 -6.69 -8.92 -16.23
C PRO A 78 -6.07 -8.03 -15.15
N GLU A 79 -6.81 -7.00 -14.72
CA GLU A 79 -6.36 -6.11 -13.64
C GLU A 79 -6.22 -6.94 -12.34
N PRO A 80 -5.01 -7.04 -11.75
CA PRO A 80 -4.81 -7.78 -10.51
C PRO A 80 -5.50 -7.11 -9.32
N ASP A 81 -5.77 -7.88 -8.26
CA ASP A 81 -6.18 -7.31 -6.98
C ASP A 81 -5.12 -6.33 -6.47
N TRP A 82 -5.57 -5.16 -5.98
CA TRP A 82 -4.67 -4.09 -5.56
C TRP A 82 -3.79 -4.47 -4.38
N ALA A 83 -4.36 -5.07 -3.33
CA ALA A 83 -3.62 -5.38 -2.12
C ALA A 83 -2.57 -6.47 -2.38
N ASP A 84 -2.95 -7.53 -3.10
CA ASP A 84 -2.04 -8.63 -3.43
C ASP A 84 -0.91 -8.17 -4.35
N TYR A 85 -1.23 -7.41 -5.40
CA TYR A 85 -0.24 -6.91 -6.34
C TYR A 85 0.75 -5.95 -5.68
N THR A 86 0.23 -4.94 -4.97
CA THR A 86 1.06 -3.92 -4.35
C THR A 86 1.89 -4.49 -3.21
N ALA A 87 1.40 -5.49 -2.46
CA ALA A 87 2.23 -6.19 -1.46
C ALA A 87 3.42 -6.92 -2.09
N HIS A 88 3.21 -7.58 -3.23
CA HIS A 88 4.28 -8.28 -3.94
C HIS A 88 5.35 -7.30 -4.44
N ASP A 89 4.91 -6.20 -5.04
CA ASP A 89 5.77 -5.15 -5.56
C ASP A 89 6.55 -4.45 -4.42
N LEU A 90 5.91 -4.22 -3.27
CA LEU A 90 6.54 -3.61 -2.08
C LEU A 90 7.65 -4.50 -1.53
N VAL A 91 7.38 -5.80 -1.37
CA VAL A 91 8.40 -6.78 -0.94
C VAL A 91 9.56 -6.83 -1.93
N THR A 92 9.27 -6.83 -3.22
CA THR A 92 10.31 -6.81 -4.26
C THR A 92 11.18 -5.54 -4.18
N ARG A 93 10.55 -4.39 -3.92
CA ARG A 93 11.23 -3.09 -3.90
C ARG A 93 12.05 -2.82 -2.64
N PHE A 94 11.55 -3.26 -1.48
CA PHE A 94 12.07 -2.85 -0.17
C PHE A 94 12.58 -4.01 0.69
N ALA A 95 12.32 -5.27 0.32
CA ALA A 95 12.75 -6.43 1.10
C ALA A 95 13.65 -7.41 0.33
N ASP A 96 13.58 -7.43 -1.00
CA ASP A 96 14.49 -8.22 -1.84
C ASP A 96 15.76 -7.40 -2.17
N THR A 97 16.70 -7.34 -1.24
CA THR A 97 18.09 -6.93 -1.53
C THR A 97 18.83 -8.11 -2.19
N SER A 98 19.13 -7.99 -3.48
CA SER A 98 20.04 -8.93 -4.18
C SER A 98 21.47 -8.82 -3.66
#